data_AF-A0A7X8JLE4-F1
#
_entry.id   AF-A0A7X8JLE4-F1
#
_cell.length_a   1.000
_cell.length_b   1.000
_cell.length_c   1.000
_cell.angle_alpha   90.00
_cell.angle_beta   90.00
_cell.angle_gamma   90.00
#
_symmetry.space_group_name_H-M   'P 1'
#
loop_
_entity.id
_entity.type
_entity.pdbx_description
1 polymer ?
#
loop_
_entity_poly.entity_id
_entity_poly.type
_entity_poly.pdbx_seq_one_letter_code
_entity_poly.pdbx_strand_id
1 'polypeptide(L)' 'MVTAPLQVRINRIMKRDKLTYPEVEARIKNQLSDEEREARADFVIKNDGVEHLPSQLFAFLKAVDF' A
#
# COMPACT_ATOMS: atom_id res chain seq x y z
N MET A 1 6.26 -0.74 -5.63
CA MET A 1 5.57 -0.61 -4.33
C MET A 1 4.08 -0.42 -4.54
N VAL A 2 3.24 -0.99 -3.68
CA VAL A 2 1.81 -0.67 -3.60
C VAL A 2 1.57 0.03 -2.27
N THR A 3 0.94 1.21 -2.30
CA THR A 3 0.73 2.06 -1.12
C THR A 3 -0.71 2.51 -0.98
N ALA A 4 -1.08 2.97 0.21
CA ALA A 4 -2.36 3.58 0.55
C ALA A 4 -2.20 4.39 1.85
N PRO A 5 -3.04 5.41 2.10
CA PRO A 5 -2.99 6.17 3.35
C PRO A 5 -3.00 5.26 4.58
N LEU A 6 -2.21 5.63 5.61
CA LEU A 6 -2.04 4.84 6.83
C LEU A 6 -3.38 4.40 7.43
N GLN A 7 -4.33 5.33 7.57
CA GLN A 7 -5.63 5.02 8.15
C GLN A 7 -6.45 4.03 7.30
N VAL A 8 -6.34 4.10 5.97
CA VAL A 8 -6.99 3.15 5.06
C VAL A 8 -6.40 1.75 5.26
N ARG A 9 -5.08 1.64 5.37
CA ARG A 9 -4.40 0.36 5.66
C ARG A 9 -4.84 -0.20 7.00
N ILE A 10 -4.82 0.62 8.06
CA ILE A 10 -5.26 0.22 9.41
C ILE A 10 -6.69 -0.33 9.37
N ASN A 11 -7.63 0.43 8.81
CA ASN A 11 -9.03 0.02 8.73
C ASN A 11 -9.22 -1.30 7.97
N ARG A 12 -8.50 -1.50 6.86
CA ARG A 12 -8.55 -2.74 6.07
C ARG A 12 -7.98 -3.93 6.84
N ILE A 13 -6.85 -3.77 7.53
CA ILE A 13 -6.22 -4.84 8.32
C ILE A 13 -7.13 -5.22 9.49
N MET A 14 -7.64 -4.24 10.24
CA MET A 14 -8.58 -4.51 11.33
C MET A 14 -9.82 -5.28 10.84
N LYS A 15 -10.41 -4.86 9.71
CA LYS A 15 -11.60 -5.52 9.13
C LYS A 15 -11.32 -6.93 8.62
N ARG A 16 -10.17 -7.14 7.95
CA ARG A 16 -9.79 -8.42 7.34
C ARG A 16 -9.36 -9.43 8.39
N ASP A 17 -8.49 -9.02 9.31
CA ASP A 17 -7.81 -9.91 10.26
C ASP A 17 -8.51 -9.94 11.63
N LYS A 18 -9.57 -9.15 11.82
CA LYS A 18 -10.34 -9.01 13.08
C LYS A 18 -9.46 -8.59 14.27
N LEU A 19 -8.53 -7.67 14.02
CA LEU A 19 -7.59 -7.16 15.01
C LEU A 19 -8.01 -5.82 15.57
N THR A 20 -7.54 -5.53 16.78
CA THR A 20 -7.65 -4.22 17.42
C THR A 20 -6.65 -3.22 16.83
N TYR A 21 -6.91 -1.92 17.02
CA TYR A 21 -5.99 -0.87 16.57
C TYR A 21 -4.56 -1.03 17.11
N PRO A 22 -4.33 -1.29 18.42
CA PRO A 22 -2.97 -1.47 18.96
C PRO A 22 -2.22 -2.64 18.33
N GLU A 23 -2.91 -3.76 18.06
CA GLU A 23 -2.30 -4.92 17.39
C GLU A 23 -1.87 -4.59 15.95
N VAL A 24 -2.68 -3.81 15.23
CA VAL A 24 -2.36 -3.36 13.88
C VAL A 24 -1.24 -2.31 13.89
N GLU A 25 -1.26 -1.38 14.83
CA GLU A 25 -0.23 -0.36 14.99
C GLU A 25 1.14 -1.00 15.28
N ALA A 26 1.20 -1.99 16.18
CA ALA A 26 2.42 -2.74 16.46
C ALA A 26 2.97 -3.44 15.22
N ARG A 27 2.11 -4.01 14.36
CA ARG A 27 2.52 -4.63 13.10
C ARG A 27 3.07 -3.62 12.09
N ILE A 28 2.50 -2.42 12.04
CA ILE A 28 2.98 -1.36 11.14
C ILE A 28 4.33 -0.82 11.62
N LYS A 29 4.51 -0.63 12.94
CA LYS A 29 5.78 -0.17 13.54
C LYS A 29 6.96 -1.12 13.28
N ASN A 30 6.67 -2.40 13.04
CA ASN A 30 7.68 -3.41 12.73
C ASN A 30 7.98 -3.57 11.23
N GLN A 31 7.41 -2.70 10.37
CA GLN A 31 7.69 -2.68 8.94
C GLN A 31 8.66 -1.55 8.59
N LEU A 32 9.27 -1.64 7.40
CA LEU A 32 9.98 -0.50 6.82
C LEU A 32 9.02 0.69 6.65
N SER A 33 9.55 1.89 6.85
CA SER A 33 8.80 3.13 6.63
C SER A 33 8.34 3.25 5.17
N ASP A 34 7.27 4.00 4.93
CA ASP A 34 6.79 4.18 3.55
C ASP A 34 7.86 4.91 2.71
N GLU A 35 8.58 5.85 3.30
CA GLU A 35 9.67 6.59 2.68
C GLU A 35 10.81 5.67 2.22
N GLU A 36 11.23 4.73 3.07
CA GLU A 36 12.27 3.75 2.71
C GLU A 36 11.83 2.81 1.59
N ARG A 37 10.55 2.45 1.58
CA ARG A 37 9.98 1.58 0.54
C ARG A 37 9.81 2.32 -0.79
N GLU A 38 9.43 3.60 -0.75
CA GLU A 38 9.29 4.45 -1.92
C GLU A 38 10.65 4.75 -2.56
N ALA A 39 11.67 5.05 -1.75
CA ALA A 39 13.02 5.31 -2.23
C ALA A 39 13.66 4.13 -2.98
N ARG A 40 13.19 2.91 -2.74
CA ARG A 40 13.69 1.68 -3.36
C ARG A 40 12.78 1.12 -4.47
N ALA A 41 11.69 1.80 -4.79
CA ALA A 41 10.70 1.29 -5.73
C ALA A 41 10.89 1.86 -7.14
N ASP A 42 10.99 0.99 -8.14
CA ASP A 42 11.00 1.39 -9.54
C ASP A 42 9.64 1.93 -10.01
N PHE A 43 8.56 1.43 -9.41
CA PHE A 43 7.18 1.84 -9.68
C PHE A 43 6.37 1.93 -8.38
N VAL A 44 5.47 2.90 -8.29
CA VAL A 44 4.55 3.07 -7.16
C VAL A 44 3.10 3.03 -7.65
N ILE A 45 2.29 2.16 -7.05
CA ILE A 45 0.84 2.04 -7.30
C ILE A 45 0.10 2.46 -6.04
N LYS A 46 -0.83 3.41 -6.15
CA LYS A 46 -1.67 3.91 -5.06
C LYS A 46 -3.03 3.22 -5.07
N ASN A 47 -3.27 2.41 -4.05
CA ASN A 47 -4.50 1.68 -3.77
C ASN A 47 -5.28 2.34 -2.62
N ASP A 48 -5.54 3.63 -2.77
CA ASP A 48 -6.24 4.46 -1.79
C ASP A 48 -7.77 4.43 -1.94
N GLY A 49 -8.28 3.89 -3.06
CA GLY A 49 -9.69 3.89 -3.40
C GLY A 49 -10.18 5.19 -4.05
N VAL A 50 -9.25 6.10 -4.37
CA VAL A 50 -9.50 7.38 -5.05
C VAL A 50 -8.86 7.33 -6.44
N GLU A 51 -7.58 6.99 -6.52
CA GLU A 51 -6.87 6.89 -7.79
C GLU A 51 -7.35 5.67 -8.58
N HIS A 52 -7.51 5.85 -9.89
CA HIS A 52 -8.04 4.81 -10.78
C HIS A 52 -7.01 3.69 -10.99
N LEU A 53 -7.11 2.65 -10.17
CA LEU A 53 -6.19 1.51 -10.13
C LEU A 53 -5.95 0.83 -11.48
N PRO A 54 -6.98 0.56 -12.33
CA PRO A 54 -6.74 -0.08 -13.62
C PRO A 54 -5.79 0.74 -14.51
N SER A 55 -5.90 2.07 -14.51
CA SER A 55 -5.02 2.93 -15.31
C SER A 55 -3.56 2.84 -14.85
N GLN A 56 -3.31 2.82 -13.55
CA GLN A 56 -1.97 2.65 -12.99
C GLN A 56 -1.38 1.29 -13.37
N LEU A 57 -2.20 0.23 -13.32
CA LEU A 57 -1.78 -1.12 -13.68
C LEU A 57 -1.44 -1.23 -15.17
N PHE A 58 -2.26 -0.65 -16.05
CA PHE A 58 -1.95 -0.63 -17.50
C PHE A 58 -0.66 0.13 -17.80
N ALA A 59 -0.42 1.25 -17.13
CA ALA A 59 0.83 2.00 -17.28
C ALA A 59 2.05 1.18 -16.81
N PHE A 60 1.92 0.50 -15.66
CA PHE A 60 2.94 -0.41 -15.16
C PHE A 60 3.23 -1.54 -16.15
N LEU A 61 2.21 -2.28 -16.61
CA LEU A 61 2.37 -3.42 -17.52
C LEU A 61 3.09 -3.03 -18.83
N LYS A 62 2.74 -1.88 -19.41
CA LYS A 62 3.42 -1.35 -20.59
C LYS A 62 4.90 -1.03 -20.35
N ALA A 63 5.24 -0.60 -19.13
CA ALA A 63 6.60 -0.20 -18.79
C ALA A 63 7.51 -1.38 -18.42
N VAL A 64 6.94 -2.57 -18.16
CA VAL A 64 7.70 -3.78 -17.81
C VAL A 64 7.75 -4.82 -18.95
N ASP A 65 7.50 -4.40 -20.19
CA ASP A 65 7.54 -5.23 -21.41
C ASP A 65 6.76 -6.56 -21.30
N PHE A 66 5.50 -6.48 -20.85
CA PHE A 66 4.51 -7.56 -20.92
C PHE A 66 3.38 -7.27 -21.92
#